data_AF-N9LSR4-F1
#
_entry.id   AF-N9LSR4-F1
#
_cell.length_a   1.000
_cell.length_b   1.000
_cell.length_c   1.000
_cell.angle_alpha   90.00
_cell.angle_beta   90.00
_cell.angle_gamma   90.00
#
_symmetry.space_group_name_H-M   'P 1'
#
loop_
_entity.id
_entity.type
_entity.pdbx_description
1 polymer ?
#
loop_
_entity_poly.entity_id
_entity_poly.type
_entity_poly.pdbx_seq_one_letter_code
_entity_poly.pdbx_strand_id
1 'polypeptide(L)'
;MKSSEQEKPGGQNKMRSYKISLYGVALIISMTSTSNYADVLQEQQTGKEHAAGTEFFFSDDSEGFQTRKLSAEFLPQYEDADHYLGVRGSAYQYRADDWKQDGQKISFIGRDIESATANGWVLEAGLFEQGDHTLLAFDGSYRTLLAEKTAIEVFANRDWIETQAALEYGTHFTFVGAALDQGLGDHVTVVGVAGSQLFSDDNRRDHGRVRLIYQPSLDLGLTLQARYRTYRSSEKDVGGEYFNPKDYQESMFAIGWRKRISGWTTGITAGLGREKINDDASQNTRLFELNLQSPVRSEQFLRLNAGYNRSASFYGPDYNYRYVRGEWILRF
;
A
#
# COMPACT_ATOMS: atom_id res chain seq x y z
N MET A 1 0.24 -80.21 -2.36
CA MET A 1 -0.33 -79.39 -1.27
C MET A 1 0.82 -78.96 -0.38
N LYS A 2 1.24 -77.70 -0.21
CA LYS A 2 0.67 -76.35 -0.43
C LYS A 2 1.81 -75.48 -1.02
N SER A 3 1.65 -74.92 -2.22
CA SER A 3 1.31 -73.52 -2.53
C SER A 3 2.16 -72.46 -1.84
N SER A 4 3.00 -71.84 -2.66
CA SER A 4 3.74 -70.59 -2.47
C SER A 4 2.82 -69.37 -2.49
N GLU A 5 3.09 -68.37 -1.66
CA GLU A 5 2.59 -67.01 -1.86
C GLU A 5 3.70 -66.01 -1.54
N GLN A 6 4.06 -65.21 -2.55
CA GLN A 6 5.04 -64.14 -2.51
C GLN A 6 4.39 -62.88 -1.92
N GLU A 7 4.94 -62.35 -0.83
CA GLU A 7 4.61 -60.99 -0.37
C GLU A 7 5.43 -59.95 -1.13
N LYS A 8 4.72 -58.98 -1.71
CA LYS A 8 5.26 -57.80 -2.39
C LYS A 8 5.86 -56.82 -1.37
N PRO A 9 6.97 -56.11 -1.68
CA PRO A 9 7.44 -55.02 -0.85
C PRO A 9 6.53 -53.80 -1.02
N GLY A 10 5.80 -53.46 0.05
CA GLY A 10 5.04 -52.21 0.15
C GLY A 10 5.99 -51.02 0.19
N GLY A 11 5.88 -50.15 -0.81
CA GLY A 11 6.64 -48.89 -0.87
C GLY A 11 6.30 -48.00 0.32
N GLN A 12 7.32 -47.66 1.11
CA GLN A 12 7.24 -46.55 2.05
C GLN A 12 7.12 -45.26 1.26
N ASN A 13 5.88 -44.78 1.13
CA ASN A 13 5.60 -43.44 0.65
C ASN A 13 6.09 -42.47 1.74
N LYS A 14 7.30 -41.91 1.59
CA LYS A 14 7.78 -40.79 2.39
C LYS A 14 6.83 -39.62 2.14
N MET A 15 5.85 -39.42 3.01
CA MET A 15 5.20 -38.12 3.15
C MET A 15 6.30 -37.11 3.51
N ARG A 16 6.76 -36.35 2.51
CA ARG A 16 7.47 -35.10 2.75
C ARG A 16 6.47 -34.19 3.48
N SER A 17 6.69 -34.01 4.77
CA SER A 17 6.08 -32.92 5.52
C SER A 17 6.58 -31.62 4.89
N TYR A 18 5.77 -31.03 4.01
CA TYR A 18 5.94 -29.66 3.61
C TYR A 18 5.62 -28.81 4.84
N LYS A 19 6.64 -28.17 5.39
CA LYS A 19 6.43 -27.04 6.28
C LYS A 19 5.85 -25.94 5.40
N ILE A 20 4.54 -25.76 5.47
CA ILE A 20 3.85 -24.67 4.80
C ILE A 20 4.23 -23.42 5.60
N SER A 21 4.92 -22.49 4.94
CA SER A 21 5.24 -21.18 5.50
C SER A 21 4.17 -20.18 4.99
N LEU A 22 3.30 -19.73 5.88
CA LEU A 22 2.19 -18.80 5.69
C LEU A 22 2.61 -17.36 6.03
N TYR A 23 2.46 -16.40 5.13
CA TYR A 23 2.95 -15.01 5.29
C TYR A 23 1.80 -14.01 5.23
N GLY A 24 1.90 -12.82 5.85
CA GLY A 24 0.83 -11.82 5.90
C GLY A 24 1.12 -10.51 5.13
N VAL A 25 0.18 -10.03 4.32
CA VAL A 25 0.29 -8.74 3.60
C VAL A 25 -0.31 -7.59 4.41
N ALA A 26 0.51 -6.59 4.72
CA ALA A 26 0.04 -5.29 5.19
C ALA A 26 -0.27 -4.38 3.99
N LEU A 27 -1.56 -4.19 3.68
CA LEU A 27 -1.99 -3.23 2.65
C LEU A 27 -1.83 -1.79 3.18
N ILE A 28 -0.70 -1.15 2.88
CA ILE A 28 -0.43 0.25 3.24
C ILE A 28 -0.97 1.17 2.13
N ILE A 29 -2.22 1.59 2.28
CA ILE A 29 -2.73 2.76 1.57
C ILE A 29 -2.28 3.99 2.35
N SER A 30 -1.17 4.58 1.93
CA SER A 30 -0.66 5.84 2.49
C SER A 30 -1.54 7.00 2.03
N MET A 31 -2.65 7.26 2.74
CA MET A 31 -3.40 8.52 2.58
C MET A 31 -2.65 9.65 3.29
N THR A 32 -1.67 10.24 2.60
CA THR A 32 -0.98 11.46 3.04
C THR A 32 -1.78 12.70 2.63
N SER A 33 -2.96 12.91 3.21
CA SER A 33 -3.66 14.19 3.15
C SER A 33 -3.16 15.10 4.28
N THR A 34 -2.34 16.09 3.93
CA THR A 34 -2.31 17.40 4.62
C THR A 34 -1.99 18.47 3.58
N SER A 35 -2.82 19.50 3.47
CA SER A 35 -2.57 20.70 2.67
C SER A 35 -2.20 21.85 3.60
N ASN A 36 -1.30 22.73 3.12
CA ASN A 36 -1.29 24.20 3.28
C ASN A 36 0.15 24.76 3.21
N TYR A 37 0.47 25.43 2.11
CA TYR A 37 0.74 26.87 1.99
C TYR A 37 1.30 27.12 0.57
N ALA A 38 0.63 28.02 -0.16
CA ALA A 38 1.00 28.43 -1.49
C ALA A 38 2.21 29.37 -1.44
N ASP A 39 3.23 29.06 -2.24
CA ASP A 39 4.15 30.07 -2.78
C ASP A 39 3.96 30.02 -4.29
N VAL A 40 3.38 31.09 -4.83
CA VAL A 40 3.16 31.29 -6.26
C VAL A 40 4.51 31.68 -6.87
N LEU A 41 5.18 30.73 -7.52
CA LEU A 41 6.24 31.03 -8.47
C LEU A 41 5.62 31.07 -9.87
N GLN A 42 5.90 32.18 -10.57
CA GLN A 42 5.38 32.51 -11.90
C GLN A 42 5.48 31.34 -12.90
N GLU A 43 4.37 31.11 -13.61
CA GLU A 43 4.25 30.13 -14.69
C GLU A 43 5.08 30.57 -15.90
N GLN A 44 6.10 29.78 -16.23
CA GLN A 44 6.45 29.52 -17.63
C GLN A 44 5.66 28.28 -18.05
N GLN A 45 4.68 28.45 -18.93
CA GLN A 45 4.05 27.34 -19.65
C GLN A 45 5.10 26.71 -20.57
N THR A 46 5.82 25.69 -20.08
CA THR A 46 6.52 24.75 -20.94
C THR A 46 5.50 23.81 -21.56
N GLY A 47 5.54 23.62 -22.88
CA GLY A 47 4.59 22.76 -23.61
C GLY A 47 4.63 21.31 -23.12
N LYS A 48 3.70 20.48 -23.61
CA LYS A 48 3.72 19.03 -23.32
C LYS A 48 5.07 18.45 -23.74
N GLU A 49 5.79 17.92 -22.77
CA GLU A 49 7.14 17.37 -22.93
C GLU A 49 7.13 15.86 -22.69
N HIS A 50 8.28 15.24 -22.94
CA HIS A 50 8.50 13.83 -22.68
C HIS A 50 9.32 13.66 -21.40
N ALA A 51 9.07 12.57 -20.68
CA ALA A 51 9.89 12.18 -19.56
C ALA A 51 10.08 10.66 -19.51
N ALA A 52 11.12 10.23 -18.82
CA ALA A 52 11.36 8.84 -18.48
C ALA A 52 11.54 8.74 -16.97
N GLY A 53 11.10 7.63 -16.41
CA GLY A 53 11.11 7.45 -14.97
C GLY A 53 11.40 6.02 -14.55
N THR A 54 11.55 5.87 -13.24
CA THR A 54 11.65 4.57 -12.58
C THR A 54 10.93 4.62 -11.25
N GLU A 55 10.17 3.58 -10.97
CA GLU A 55 9.59 3.32 -9.65
C GLU A 55 10.22 2.06 -9.06
N PHE A 56 10.52 2.11 -7.77
CA PHE A 56 10.99 0.97 -7.02
C PHE A 56 10.21 0.78 -5.72
N PHE A 57 10.14 -0.48 -5.29
CA PHE A 57 9.58 -0.86 -4.00
C PHE A 57 10.36 -2.05 -3.45
N PHE A 58 10.79 -1.95 -2.21
CA PHE A 58 11.48 -3.01 -1.50
C PHE A 58 10.84 -3.17 -0.13
N SER A 59 10.53 -4.40 0.26
CA SER A 59 10.04 -4.70 1.60
C SER A 59 10.69 -5.96 2.17
N ASP A 60 10.74 -5.99 3.49
CA ASP A 60 11.07 -7.16 4.29
C ASP A 60 10.11 -7.24 5.48
N ASP A 61 9.78 -8.46 5.87
CA ASP A 61 9.07 -8.70 7.11
C ASP A 61 9.79 -9.67 8.05
N SER A 62 9.34 -9.69 9.30
CA SER A 62 9.90 -10.57 10.34
C SER A 62 9.49 -12.03 10.20
N GLU A 63 8.57 -12.34 9.29
CA GLU A 63 8.22 -13.72 8.97
C GLU A 63 9.23 -14.29 7.95
N GLY A 64 9.88 -13.45 7.16
CA GLY A 64 10.91 -13.83 6.18
C GLY A 64 10.49 -13.60 4.73
N PHE A 65 9.33 -12.95 4.50
CA PHE A 65 8.86 -12.60 3.17
C PHE A 65 9.51 -11.29 2.69
N GLN A 66 9.86 -11.24 1.41
CA GLN A 66 10.46 -10.07 0.76
C GLN A 66 9.80 -9.82 -0.58
N THR A 67 9.45 -8.56 -0.84
CA THR A 67 9.05 -8.08 -2.17
C THR A 67 10.10 -7.12 -2.71
N ARG A 68 10.47 -7.29 -3.97
CA ARG A 68 11.28 -6.32 -4.72
C ARG A 68 10.60 -6.01 -6.04
N LYS A 69 10.42 -4.72 -6.32
CA LYS A 69 9.87 -4.20 -7.58
C LYS A 69 10.82 -3.16 -8.14
N LEU A 70 11.08 -3.25 -9.43
CA LEU A 70 11.77 -2.24 -10.22
C LEU A 70 11.00 -1.97 -11.49
N SER A 71 10.87 -0.71 -11.87
CA SER A 71 10.04 -0.30 -13.00
C SER A 71 10.78 0.67 -13.91
N ALA A 72 10.44 0.67 -15.19
CA ALA A 72 10.83 1.68 -16.16
C ALA A 72 9.59 2.32 -16.76
N GLU A 73 9.61 3.63 -16.91
CA GLU A 73 8.47 4.44 -17.34
C GLU A 73 8.82 5.29 -18.54
N PHE A 74 7.84 5.41 -19.45
CA PHE A 74 7.88 6.37 -20.54
C PHE A 74 6.62 7.24 -20.47
N LEU A 75 6.83 8.54 -20.34
CA LEU A 75 5.80 9.55 -20.09
C LEU A 75 5.72 10.49 -21.31
N PRO A 76 5.02 10.12 -22.39
CA PRO A 76 4.92 10.93 -23.60
C PRO A 76 4.11 12.21 -23.42
N GLN A 77 3.27 12.29 -22.38
CA GLN A 77 2.61 13.53 -21.99
C GLN A 77 3.00 13.81 -20.54
N TYR A 78 4.00 14.68 -20.36
CA TYR A 78 4.49 15.08 -19.05
C TYR A 78 4.50 16.61 -18.96
N GLU A 79 3.82 17.15 -17.97
CA GLU A 79 3.86 18.58 -17.64
C GLU A 79 4.67 18.78 -16.35
N ASP A 80 4.36 17.99 -15.32
CA ASP A 80 5.16 17.86 -14.11
C ASP A 80 4.85 16.54 -13.37
N ALA A 81 5.46 16.32 -12.20
CA ALA A 81 5.33 15.06 -11.46
C ALA A 81 3.91 14.78 -10.91
N ASP A 82 3.02 15.77 -10.95
CA ASP A 82 1.61 15.63 -10.59
C ASP A 82 0.69 15.63 -11.83
N HIS A 83 1.21 15.80 -13.05
CA HIS A 83 0.44 15.88 -14.30
C HIS A 83 1.14 15.11 -15.43
N TYR A 84 0.75 13.85 -15.64
CA TYR A 84 1.31 13.02 -16.70
C TYR A 84 0.41 11.87 -17.16
N LEU A 85 0.71 11.35 -18.35
CA LEU A 85 0.26 10.06 -18.88
C LEU A 85 1.44 9.27 -19.42
N GLY A 86 1.41 7.95 -19.25
CA GLY A 86 2.44 7.10 -19.82
C GLY A 86 2.23 5.61 -19.65
N VAL A 87 3.31 4.88 -19.85
CA VAL A 87 3.37 3.42 -19.75
C VAL A 87 4.49 3.02 -18.81
N ARG A 88 4.27 1.94 -18.05
CA ARG A 88 5.21 1.40 -17.08
C ARG A 88 5.39 -0.09 -17.32
N GLY A 89 6.65 -0.53 -17.44
CA GLY A 89 7.04 -1.93 -17.34
C GLY A 89 7.68 -2.19 -15.98
N SER A 90 7.21 -3.20 -15.24
CA SER A 90 7.68 -3.53 -13.89
C SER A 90 8.12 -4.99 -13.80
N ALA A 91 9.22 -5.23 -13.10
CA ALA A 91 9.70 -6.55 -12.72
C ALA A 91 9.57 -6.73 -11.21
N TYR A 92 8.99 -7.85 -10.80
CA TYR A 92 8.73 -8.23 -9.42
C TYR A 92 9.54 -9.47 -9.05
N GLN A 93 9.96 -9.52 -7.79
CA GLN A 93 10.57 -10.69 -7.20
C GLN A 93 10.08 -10.85 -5.76
N TYR A 94 9.48 -11.99 -5.51
CA TYR A 94 9.02 -12.45 -4.21
C TYR A 94 9.97 -13.52 -3.69
N ARG A 95 10.26 -13.48 -2.38
CA ARG A 95 11.08 -14.49 -1.70
C ARG A 95 10.53 -14.79 -0.33
N ALA A 96 10.60 -16.06 0.07
CA ALA A 96 10.29 -16.51 1.42
C ALA A 96 11.11 -17.79 1.69
N ASP A 97 12.01 -17.78 2.68
CA ASP A 97 12.94 -18.88 2.93
C ASP A 97 13.69 -19.34 1.64
N ASP A 98 13.51 -20.60 1.22
CA ASP A 98 14.07 -21.18 -0.02
C ASP A 98 13.19 -20.97 -1.26
N TRP A 99 11.99 -20.39 -1.09
CA TRP A 99 11.04 -20.13 -2.17
C TRP A 99 11.29 -18.78 -2.84
N LYS A 100 11.04 -18.74 -4.14
CA LYS A 100 11.15 -17.54 -4.98
C LYS A 100 10.13 -17.60 -6.11
N GLN A 101 9.49 -16.46 -6.39
CA GLN A 101 8.66 -16.28 -7.58
C GLN A 101 8.95 -14.93 -8.22
N ASP A 102 9.09 -14.91 -9.55
CA ASP A 102 9.24 -13.67 -10.32
C ASP A 102 7.88 -13.30 -10.95
N GLY A 103 7.67 -12.02 -11.22
CA GLY A 103 6.47 -11.49 -11.86
C GLY A 103 6.79 -10.30 -12.75
N GLN A 104 5.88 -9.98 -13.67
CA GLN A 104 6.01 -8.86 -14.59
C GLN A 104 4.68 -8.15 -14.80
N LYS A 105 4.74 -6.82 -14.91
CA LYS A 105 3.55 -6.00 -15.12
C LYS A 105 3.79 -4.96 -16.20
N ILE A 106 2.86 -4.86 -17.16
CA ILE A 106 2.82 -3.76 -18.12
C ILE A 106 1.55 -2.97 -17.86
N SER A 107 1.70 -1.68 -17.56
CA SER A 107 0.61 -0.80 -17.15
C SER A 107 0.55 0.47 -18.00
N PHE A 108 -0.66 0.96 -18.23
CA PHE A 108 -0.90 2.38 -18.46
C PHE A 108 -0.92 3.11 -17.11
N ILE A 109 -0.27 4.26 -17.03
CA ILE A 109 -0.22 5.10 -15.83
C ILE A 109 -0.65 6.53 -16.17
N GLY A 110 -1.31 7.17 -15.21
CA GLY A 110 -1.70 8.56 -15.33
C GLY A 110 -1.93 9.21 -13.99
N ARG A 111 -1.68 10.52 -13.94
CA ARG A 111 -1.90 11.36 -12.77
C ARG A 111 -2.23 12.76 -13.23
N ASP A 112 -3.18 13.37 -12.55
CA ASP A 112 -3.56 14.77 -12.69
C ASP A 112 -4.01 15.23 -11.30
N ILE A 113 -3.12 15.87 -10.55
CA ILE A 113 -3.33 16.25 -9.15
C ILE A 113 -2.98 17.72 -8.96
N GLU A 114 -3.91 18.48 -8.42
CA GLU A 114 -3.66 19.82 -7.93
C GLU A 114 -2.82 19.76 -6.65
N SER A 115 -1.51 20.06 -6.73
CA SER A 115 -0.56 19.91 -5.62
C SER A 115 -0.99 20.65 -4.34
N ALA A 116 -1.70 21.78 -4.46
CA ALA A 116 -2.14 22.56 -3.29
C ALA A 116 -3.25 21.87 -2.49
N THR A 117 -4.15 21.18 -3.17
CA THR A 117 -5.35 20.59 -2.56
C THR A 117 -5.31 19.08 -2.49
N ALA A 118 -4.46 18.43 -3.30
CA ALA A 118 -4.46 17.01 -3.62
C ALA A 118 -5.80 16.51 -4.19
N ASN A 119 -6.56 17.38 -4.87
CA ASN A 119 -7.71 16.99 -5.69
C ASN A 119 -7.23 16.55 -7.07
N GLY A 120 -8.01 15.69 -7.72
CA GLY A 120 -7.67 15.13 -9.03
C GLY A 120 -7.74 13.62 -9.02
N TRP A 121 -6.94 12.97 -9.87
CA TRP A 121 -6.96 11.51 -10.01
C TRP A 121 -5.56 10.91 -10.19
N VAL A 122 -5.48 9.63 -9.82
CA VAL A 122 -4.36 8.73 -10.12
C VAL A 122 -4.94 7.46 -10.72
N LEU A 123 -4.24 6.89 -11.70
CA LEU A 123 -4.63 5.65 -12.34
C LEU A 123 -3.38 4.84 -12.73
N GLU A 124 -3.40 3.55 -12.42
CA GLU A 124 -2.56 2.52 -13.02
C GLU A 124 -3.45 1.33 -13.40
N ALA A 125 -3.42 0.90 -14.65
CA ALA A 125 -4.14 -0.28 -15.10
C ALA A 125 -3.26 -1.11 -16.03
N GLY A 126 -3.15 -2.42 -15.78
CA GLY A 126 -2.17 -3.24 -16.49
C GLY A 126 -2.37 -4.74 -16.34
N LEU A 127 -1.71 -5.50 -17.21
CA LEU A 127 -1.64 -6.95 -17.09
C LEU A 127 -0.46 -7.30 -16.20
N PHE A 128 -0.73 -8.04 -15.13
CA PHE A 128 0.24 -8.54 -14.17
C PHE A 128 0.31 -10.07 -14.30
N GLU A 129 1.42 -10.55 -14.84
CA GLU A 129 1.75 -11.97 -14.91
C GLU A 129 2.63 -12.37 -13.73
N GLN A 130 2.26 -13.47 -13.09
CA GLN A 130 2.98 -14.00 -11.95
C GLN A 130 2.83 -15.52 -11.88
N GLY A 131 3.95 -16.25 -11.96
CA GLY A 131 3.91 -17.70 -12.10
C GLY A 131 3.16 -18.11 -13.37
N ASP A 132 2.15 -18.96 -13.23
CA ASP A 132 1.21 -19.39 -14.27
C ASP A 132 -0.10 -18.59 -14.27
N HIS A 133 -0.19 -17.52 -13.48
CA HIS A 133 -1.37 -16.69 -13.33
C HIS A 133 -1.23 -15.33 -14.03
N THR A 134 -2.34 -14.81 -14.54
CA THR A 134 -2.43 -13.47 -15.15
C THR A 134 -3.62 -12.72 -14.57
N LEU A 135 -3.39 -11.48 -14.15
CA LEU A 135 -4.40 -10.61 -13.57
C LEU A 135 -4.44 -9.29 -14.32
N LEU A 136 -5.63 -8.82 -14.66
CA LEU A 136 -5.85 -7.41 -14.93
C LEU A 136 -5.83 -6.68 -13.58
N ALA A 137 -4.70 -6.05 -13.28
CA ALA A 137 -4.48 -5.27 -12.07
C ALA A 137 -4.86 -3.81 -12.29
N PHE A 138 -5.34 -3.17 -11.25
CA PHE A 138 -5.87 -1.81 -11.29
C PHE A 138 -5.55 -1.10 -9.97
N ASP A 139 -5.14 0.15 -10.03
CA ASP A 139 -5.05 1.04 -8.88
C ASP A 139 -5.55 2.41 -9.33
N GLY A 140 -6.53 2.97 -8.65
CA GLY A 140 -7.01 4.29 -9.02
C GLY A 140 -7.81 4.96 -7.93
N SER A 141 -7.70 6.29 -7.89
CA SER A 141 -8.52 7.12 -7.03
C SER A 141 -8.87 8.45 -7.69
N TYR A 142 -9.99 9.01 -7.24
CA TYR A 142 -10.45 10.33 -7.63
C TYR A 142 -10.87 11.10 -6.38
N ARG A 143 -10.26 12.26 -6.17
CA ARG A 143 -10.52 13.14 -5.03
C ARG A 143 -11.02 14.50 -5.50
N THR A 144 -12.05 15.02 -4.85
CA THR A 144 -12.61 16.34 -5.15
C THR A 144 -13.11 17.04 -3.90
N LEU A 145 -13.11 18.37 -3.96
CA LEU A 145 -13.78 19.19 -2.96
C LEU A 145 -15.30 19.10 -3.13
N LEU A 146 -16.02 18.83 -2.04
CA LEU A 146 -17.49 18.88 -1.97
C LEU A 146 -17.99 20.21 -1.39
N ALA A 147 -17.24 20.78 -0.45
CA ALA A 147 -17.48 22.08 0.18
C ALA A 147 -16.14 22.65 0.68
N GLU A 148 -16.10 23.92 1.10
CA GLU A 148 -14.85 24.63 1.47
C GLU A 148 -13.90 23.85 2.40
N LYS A 149 -14.46 23.07 3.35
CA LYS A 149 -13.70 22.27 4.32
C LYS A 149 -14.00 20.77 4.20
N THR A 150 -14.56 20.32 3.09
CA THR A 150 -15.00 18.94 2.91
C THR A 150 -14.55 18.40 1.57
N ALA A 151 -13.74 17.34 1.57
CA ALA A 151 -13.31 16.64 0.37
C ALA A 151 -13.73 15.17 0.43
N ILE A 152 -14.02 14.58 -0.72
CA ILE A 152 -14.31 13.16 -0.86
C ILE A 152 -13.30 12.55 -1.81
N GLU A 153 -12.87 11.32 -1.51
CA GLU A 153 -12.09 10.48 -2.40
C GLU A 153 -12.82 9.15 -2.59
N VAL A 154 -12.91 8.69 -3.82
CA VAL A 154 -13.32 7.32 -4.15
C VAL A 154 -12.11 6.59 -4.72
N PHE A 155 -11.96 5.31 -4.38
CA PHE A 155 -10.82 4.53 -4.82
C PHE A 155 -11.21 3.09 -5.12
N ALA A 156 -10.43 2.47 -6.01
CA ALA A 156 -10.47 1.05 -6.30
C ALA A 156 -9.04 0.54 -6.54
N ASN A 157 -8.74 -0.64 -6.00
CA ASN A 157 -7.47 -1.32 -6.18
C ASN A 157 -7.74 -2.82 -6.40
N ARG A 158 -7.07 -3.44 -7.35
CA ARG A 158 -7.13 -4.87 -7.66
C ARG A 158 -5.72 -5.35 -7.92
N ASP A 159 -5.24 -6.23 -7.05
CA ASP A 159 -3.87 -6.74 -7.09
C ASP A 159 -3.77 -8.13 -6.46
N TRP A 160 -2.60 -8.76 -6.59
CA TRP A 160 -2.29 -10.03 -5.93
C TRP A 160 -2.19 -9.87 -4.41
N ILE A 161 -2.48 -10.95 -3.69
CA ILE A 161 -2.13 -11.04 -2.28
C ILE A 161 -0.68 -11.54 -2.19
N GLU A 162 0.24 -10.66 -1.79
CA GLU A 162 1.68 -10.96 -1.70
C GLU A 162 2.07 -11.87 -0.51
N THR A 163 1.69 -13.13 -0.58
CA THR A 163 2.15 -14.20 0.34
C THR A 163 2.54 -15.40 -0.51
N GLN A 164 3.44 -16.27 -0.02
CA GLN A 164 3.83 -17.45 -0.81
C GLN A 164 2.61 -18.26 -1.28
N ALA A 165 1.72 -18.64 -0.36
CA ALA A 165 0.57 -19.48 -0.69
C ALA A 165 -0.40 -18.79 -1.65
N ALA A 166 -0.77 -17.54 -1.40
CA ALA A 166 -1.69 -16.82 -2.29
C ALA A 166 -1.10 -16.60 -3.70
N LEU A 167 0.21 -16.35 -3.78
CA LEU A 167 0.91 -16.18 -5.06
C LEU A 167 1.05 -17.50 -5.85
N GLU A 168 1.12 -18.64 -5.16
CA GLU A 168 1.08 -19.98 -5.77
C GLU A 168 -0.33 -20.35 -6.26
N TYR A 169 -1.38 -19.96 -5.53
CA TYR A 169 -2.78 -20.23 -5.89
C TYR A 169 -3.43 -19.19 -6.81
N GLY A 170 -2.75 -18.07 -7.10
CA GLY A 170 -3.31 -17.00 -7.91
C GLY A 170 -4.42 -16.23 -7.19
N THR A 171 -4.30 -16.07 -5.88
CA THR A 171 -5.29 -15.38 -5.06
C THR A 171 -5.06 -13.89 -5.10
N HIS A 172 -6.13 -13.17 -5.43
CA HIS A 172 -6.12 -11.73 -5.61
C HIS A 172 -7.28 -11.10 -4.86
N PHE A 173 -7.25 -9.79 -4.73
CA PHE A 173 -8.35 -9.04 -4.15
C PHE A 173 -8.76 -7.86 -5.04
N THR A 174 -9.94 -7.33 -4.77
CA THR A 174 -10.43 -6.05 -5.28
C THR A 174 -10.95 -5.25 -4.09
N PHE A 175 -10.27 -4.16 -3.76
CA PHE A 175 -10.64 -3.24 -2.69
C PHE A 175 -11.28 -1.98 -3.26
N VAL A 176 -12.52 -1.70 -2.87
CA VAL A 176 -13.25 -0.50 -3.27
C VAL A 176 -13.69 0.27 -2.03
N GLY A 177 -13.68 1.59 -2.10
CA GLY A 177 -14.10 2.39 -0.96
C GLY A 177 -14.14 3.88 -1.24
N ALA A 178 -14.44 4.61 -0.17
CA ALA A 178 -14.45 6.05 -0.16
C ALA A 178 -13.85 6.59 1.14
N ALA A 179 -13.26 7.78 1.03
CA ALA A 179 -12.80 8.57 2.15
C ALA A 179 -13.46 9.96 2.15
N LEU A 180 -13.69 10.50 3.34
CA LEU A 180 -14.21 11.84 3.55
C LEU A 180 -13.26 12.58 4.49
N ASP A 181 -12.76 13.73 4.03
CA ASP A 181 -12.01 14.69 4.83
C ASP A 181 -12.96 15.81 5.26
N GLN A 182 -13.04 16.10 6.55
CA GLN A 182 -13.82 17.18 7.11
C GLN A 182 -12.95 18.05 8.04
N GLY A 183 -12.70 19.28 7.63
CA GLY A 183 -12.12 20.32 8.49
C GLY A 183 -13.14 20.80 9.53
N LEU A 184 -12.71 20.87 10.79
CA LEU A 184 -13.48 21.38 11.92
C LEU A 184 -12.74 22.61 12.50
N GLY A 185 -13.18 23.80 12.13
CA GLY A 185 -12.38 25.01 12.36
C GLY A 185 -11.10 24.99 11.52
N ASP A 186 -10.01 25.58 12.02
CA ASP A 186 -8.77 25.74 11.24
C ASP A 186 -7.67 24.76 11.64
N HIS A 187 -7.80 24.12 12.81
CA HIS A 187 -6.75 23.30 13.41
C HIS A 187 -7.10 21.80 13.49
N VAL A 188 -8.34 21.42 13.19
CA VAL A 188 -8.79 20.04 13.34
C VAL A 188 -9.30 19.52 11.99
N THR A 189 -8.92 18.30 11.64
CA THR A 189 -9.44 17.57 10.49
C THR A 189 -9.81 16.16 10.93
N VAL A 190 -10.99 15.71 10.50
CA VAL A 190 -11.44 14.31 10.65
C VAL A 190 -11.42 13.67 9.28
N VAL A 191 -10.75 12.52 9.18
CA VAL A 191 -10.74 11.69 7.97
C VAL A 191 -11.43 10.38 8.30
N GLY A 192 -12.49 10.06 7.56
CA GLY A 192 -13.20 8.77 7.66
C GLY A 192 -13.01 7.98 6.38
N VAL A 193 -12.80 6.66 6.49
CA VAL A 193 -12.72 5.74 5.35
C VAL A 193 -13.66 4.56 5.60
N ALA A 194 -14.41 4.18 4.58
CA ALA A 194 -15.16 2.93 4.54
C ALA A 194 -14.91 2.23 3.20
N GLY A 195 -14.74 0.92 3.22
CA GLY A 195 -14.52 0.15 2.00
C GLY A 195 -14.71 -1.34 2.19
N SER A 196 -14.76 -2.07 1.09
CA SER A 196 -14.90 -3.52 1.07
C SER A 196 -13.85 -4.15 0.15
N GLN A 197 -13.15 -5.13 0.68
CA GLN A 197 -12.13 -5.91 0.00
C GLN A 197 -12.71 -7.27 -0.34
N LEU A 198 -12.90 -7.52 -1.63
CA LEU A 198 -13.43 -8.76 -2.18
C LEU A 198 -12.25 -9.63 -2.63
N PHE A 199 -12.16 -10.83 -2.10
CA PHE A 199 -11.09 -11.76 -2.43
C PHE A 199 -11.58 -12.79 -3.46
N SER A 200 -10.66 -13.38 -4.22
CA SER A 200 -10.99 -14.39 -5.24
C SER A 200 -11.36 -15.76 -4.67
N ASP A 201 -11.17 -15.95 -3.37
CA ASP A 201 -11.52 -17.15 -2.59
C ASP A 201 -12.88 -17.03 -1.89
N ASP A 202 -13.76 -16.16 -2.39
CA ASP A 202 -15.09 -15.82 -1.84
C ASP A 202 -15.09 -15.12 -0.47
N ASN A 203 -13.92 -14.81 0.10
CA ASN A 203 -13.86 -13.98 1.29
C ASN A 203 -14.18 -12.51 0.97
N ARG A 204 -14.74 -11.81 1.95
CA ARG A 204 -14.96 -10.37 1.93
C ARG A 204 -14.52 -9.77 3.25
N ARG A 205 -13.76 -8.69 3.19
CA ARG A 205 -13.34 -7.91 4.37
C ARG A 205 -13.82 -6.48 4.26
N ASP A 206 -14.69 -6.09 5.19
CA ASP A 206 -15.16 -4.71 5.31
C ASP A 206 -14.25 -3.93 6.24
N HIS A 207 -13.80 -2.75 5.78
CA HIS A 207 -12.84 -1.89 6.46
C HIS A 207 -13.49 -0.59 6.91
N GLY A 208 -13.15 -0.15 8.11
CA GLY A 208 -13.44 1.19 8.63
C GLY A 208 -12.17 1.84 9.17
N ARG A 209 -11.91 3.10 8.84
CA ARG A 209 -10.80 3.87 9.40
C ARG A 209 -11.27 5.25 9.78
N VAL A 210 -10.78 5.76 10.90
CA VAL A 210 -11.00 7.14 11.34
C VAL A 210 -9.68 7.72 11.80
N ARG A 211 -9.38 8.94 11.37
CA ARG A 211 -8.20 9.70 11.80
C ARG A 211 -8.63 11.09 12.20
N LEU A 212 -8.43 11.44 13.46
CA LEU A 212 -8.53 12.80 13.96
C LEU A 212 -7.13 13.42 13.94
N ILE A 213 -6.98 14.53 13.24
CA ILE A 213 -5.73 15.28 13.09
C ILE A 213 -5.92 16.63 13.77
N TYR A 214 -5.05 16.95 14.71
CA TYR A 214 -4.92 18.28 15.30
C TYR A 214 -3.58 18.89 14.90
N GLN A 215 -3.61 20.11 14.35
CA GLN A 215 -2.42 20.91 14.03
C GLN A 215 -2.33 22.07 15.03
N PRO A 216 -1.43 21.99 16.03
CA PRO A 216 -1.29 23.07 17.02
C PRO A 216 -0.88 24.41 16.42
N SER A 217 -0.11 24.36 15.33
CA SER A 217 0.32 25.52 14.55
C SER A 217 0.34 25.16 13.08
N LEU A 218 -0.23 26.04 12.26
CA LEU A 218 -0.27 25.87 10.81
C LEU A 218 1.10 26.13 10.16
N ASP A 219 2.00 26.83 10.85
CA ASP A 219 3.34 27.17 10.35
C ASP A 219 4.41 26.14 10.72
N LEU A 220 4.27 25.47 11.87
CA LEU A 220 5.26 24.52 12.36
C LEU A 220 5.23 23.18 11.63
N GLY A 221 4.11 22.88 10.96
CA GLY A 221 3.87 21.60 10.28
C GLY A 221 3.78 20.39 11.22
N LEU A 222 3.59 20.63 12.52
CA LEU A 222 3.39 19.59 13.53
C LEU A 222 1.92 19.12 13.53
N THR A 223 1.72 17.82 13.66
CA THR A 223 0.39 17.18 13.77
C THR A 223 0.38 16.22 14.95
N LEU A 224 -0.72 16.24 15.70
CA LEU A 224 -1.09 15.20 16.66
C LEU A 224 -2.26 14.42 16.07
N GLN A 225 -2.18 13.10 16.10
CA GLN A 225 -3.14 12.26 15.41
C GLN A 225 -3.66 11.16 16.33
N ALA A 226 -4.98 10.99 16.37
CA ALA A 226 -5.62 9.80 16.90
C ALA A 226 -6.17 9.00 15.72
N ARG A 227 -5.71 7.76 15.57
CA ARG A 227 -6.06 6.85 14.48
C ARG A 227 -6.80 5.65 15.03
N TYR A 228 -7.86 5.25 14.36
CA TYR A 228 -8.57 4.01 14.61
C TYR A 228 -8.78 3.30 13.27
N ARG A 229 -8.52 1.98 13.24
CA ARG A 229 -8.91 1.14 12.11
C ARG A 229 -9.57 -0.13 12.62
N THR A 230 -10.51 -0.63 11.86
CA THR A 230 -11.21 -1.87 12.11
C THR A 230 -11.46 -2.58 10.81
N TYR A 231 -11.46 -3.91 10.83
CA TYR A 231 -12.02 -4.67 9.73
C TYR A 231 -12.68 -5.94 10.22
N ARG A 232 -13.66 -6.40 9.43
CA ARG A 232 -14.39 -7.64 9.66
C ARG A 232 -14.41 -8.48 8.41
N SER A 233 -14.02 -9.75 8.53
CA SER A 233 -13.98 -10.71 7.43
C SER A 233 -15.21 -11.65 7.48
N SER A 234 -15.76 -12.00 6.32
CA SER A 234 -16.90 -12.92 6.21
C SER A 234 -16.46 -14.37 6.45
N GLU A 235 -15.33 -14.76 5.86
CA GLU A 235 -14.76 -16.09 6.00
C GLU A 235 -13.68 -16.13 7.06
N LYS A 236 -13.58 -17.27 7.75
CA LYS A 236 -12.54 -17.52 8.77
C LYS A 236 -11.42 -18.40 8.26
N ASP A 237 -11.76 -19.30 7.33
CA ASP A 237 -10.80 -20.23 6.73
C ASP A 237 -10.63 -19.84 5.27
N VAL A 238 -9.41 -19.41 4.95
CA VAL A 238 -8.98 -18.97 3.61
C VAL A 238 -7.82 -19.84 3.13
N GLY A 239 -7.83 -21.12 3.53
CA GLY A 239 -6.76 -22.07 3.20
C GLY A 239 -5.39 -21.72 3.80
N GLY A 240 -5.35 -20.75 4.72
CA GLY A 240 -4.10 -20.20 5.25
C GLY A 240 -3.33 -19.36 4.23
N GLU A 241 -3.98 -18.85 3.20
CA GLU A 241 -3.28 -18.09 2.16
C GLU A 241 -2.83 -16.71 2.64
N TYR A 242 -3.53 -16.10 3.59
CA TYR A 242 -3.18 -14.79 4.11
C TYR A 242 -3.73 -14.56 5.52
N PHE A 243 -3.20 -13.54 6.21
CA PHE A 243 -3.70 -13.12 7.51
C PHE A 243 -5.15 -12.64 7.39
N ASN A 244 -6.08 -13.42 7.97
CA ASN A 244 -7.51 -13.19 7.85
C ASN A 244 -8.27 -13.37 9.18
N PRO A 245 -8.07 -12.46 10.15
CA PRO A 245 -8.88 -12.50 11.36
C PRO A 245 -10.33 -12.11 11.05
N LYS A 246 -11.25 -12.66 11.84
CA LYS A 246 -12.68 -12.37 11.73
C LYS A 246 -12.96 -10.93 12.12
N ASP A 247 -12.39 -10.46 13.22
CA ASP A 247 -12.52 -9.10 13.72
C ASP A 247 -11.12 -8.58 14.04
N TYR A 248 -10.79 -7.38 13.58
CA TYR A 248 -9.55 -6.69 13.91
C TYR A 248 -9.84 -5.26 14.28
N GLN A 249 -9.16 -4.76 15.30
CA GLN A 249 -9.25 -3.37 15.73
C GLN A 249 -7.86 -2.86 16.10
N GLU A 250 -7.56 -1.63 15.75
CA GLU A 250 -6.33 -0.94 16.16
C GLU A 250 -6.62 0.52 16.47
N SER A 251 -6.09 1.00 17.59
CA SER A 251 -6.10 2.39 18.03
C SER A 251 -4.66 2.87 18.18
N MET A 252 -4.33 4.05 17.65
CA MET A 252 -2.98 4.58 17.67
C MET A 252 -2.97 6.09 17.91
N PHE A 253 -2.02 6.55 18.72
CA PHE A 253 -1.63 7.95 18.78
C PHE A 253 -0.35 8.14 18.00
N ALA A 254 -0.33 9.14 17.11
CA ALA A 254 0.83 9.46 16.30
C ALA A 254 1.15 10.95 16.33
N ILE A 255 2.44 11.26 16.23
CA ILE A 255 2.96 12.61 16.06
C ILE A 255 3.59 12.64 14.67
N GLY A 256 3.18 13.62 13.87
CA GLY A 256 3.73 13.87 12.55
C GLY A 256 4.36 15.25 12.48
N TRP A 257 5.46 15.38 11.75
CA TRP A 257 6.06 16.66 11.41
C TRP A 257 6.29 16.70 9.91
N ARG A 258 5.89 17.78 9.26
CA ARG A 258 6.11 18.01 7.83
C ARG A 258 6.67 19.41 7.64
N LYS A 259 7.67 19.56 6.77
CA LYS A 259 8.21 20.88 6.45
C LYS A 259 8.55 21.00 4.97
N ARG A 260 8.36 22.20 4.43
CA ARG A 260 8.84 22.59 3.11
C ARG A 260 10.10 23.43 3.26
N ILE A 261 11.20 23.04 2.62
CA ILE A 261 12.50 23.73 2.68
C ILE A 261 13.02 23.83 1.25
N SER A 262 13.18 25.05 0.73
CA SER A 262 13.64 25.29 -0.65
C SER A 262 12.88 24.47 -1.70
N GLY A 263 11.55 24.39 -1.55
CA GLY A 263 10.67 23.63 -2.44
C GLY A 263 10.60 22.12 -2.15
N TRP A 264 11.57 21.54 -1.44
CA TRP A 264 11.52 20.14 -0.99
C TRP A 264 10.52 19.98 0.13
N THR A 265 9.74 18.90 0.09
CA THR A 265 8.85 18.49 1.18
C THR A 265 9.46 17.31 1.91
N THR A 266 9.60 17.41 3.22
CA THR A 266 9.96 16.28 4.08
C THR A 266 8.89 16.07 5.13
N GLY A 267 8.74 14.83 5.58
CA GLY A 267 7.90 14.53 6.71
C GLY A 267 8.32 13.26 7.44
N ILE A 268 7.99 13.24 8.72
CA ILE A 268 8.28 12.17 9.64
C ILE A 268 7.00 11.92 10.44
N THR A 269 6.63 10.67 10.64
CA THR A 269 5.54 10.29 11.55
C THR A 269 6.00 9.16 12.44
N ALA A 270 5.70 9.25 13.74
CA ALA A 270 5.92 8.19 14.71
C ALA A 270 4.63 7.95 15.50
N GLY A 271 4.29 6.68 15.71
CA GLY A 271 3.05 6.29 16.37
C GLY A 271 3.20 5.11 17.30
N LEU A 272 2.43 5.11 18.38
CA LEU A 272 2.29 4.03 19.34
C LEU A 272 0.81 3.75 19.57
N GLY A 273 0.46 2.48 19.65
CA GLY A 273 -0.94 2.10 19.75
C GLY A 273 -1.15 0.71 20.33
N ARG A 274 -2.40 0.29 20.24
CA ARG A 274 -2.85 -1.03 20.62
C ARG A 274 -3.74 -1.63 19.55
N GLU A 275 -3.60 -2.93 19.35
CA GLU A 275 -4.50 -3.69 18.48
C GLU A 275 -5.13 -4.86 19.25
N LYS A 276 -6.23 -5.37 18.70
CA LYS A 276 -6.95 -6.53 19.18
C LYS A 276 -7.40 -7.36 17.96
N ILE A 277 -7.16 -8.66 18.05
CA ILE A 277 -7.52 -9.63 17.02
C ILE A 277 -8.56 -10.57 17.63
N ASN A 278 -9.71 -10.69 16.99
CA ASN A 278 -10.81 -11.52 17.47
C ASN A 278 -11.08 -11.28 18.97
N ASP A 279 -11.07 -12.35 19.77
CA ASP A 279 -11.28 -12.33 21.22
C ASP A 279 -9.97 -12.30 22.03
N ASP A 280 -8.82 -12.19 21.37
CA ASP A 280 -7.50 -12.22 22.03
C ASP A 280 -7.24 -10.97 22.87
N ALA A 281 -6.24 -11.06 23.74
CA ALA A 281 -5.77 -9.93 24.53
C ALA A 281 -5.18 -8.85 23.63
N SER A 282 -5.37 -7.58 24.03
CA SER A 282 -4.82 -6.46 23.28
C SER A 282 -3.30 -6.41 23.40
N GLN A 283 -2.63 -6.11 22.28
CA GLN A 283 -1.18 -6.02 22.16
C GLN A 283 -0.73 -4.67 21.61
N ASN A 284 0.56 -4.36 21.69
CA ASN A 284 1.10 -3.07 21.29
C ASN A 284 1.42 -3.05 19.79
N THR A 285 1.05 -1.96 19.11
CA THR A 285 1.43 -1.66 17.72
C THR A 285 2.31 -0.41 17.67
N ARG A 286 3.19 -0.30 16.67
CA ARG A 286 4.10 0.84 16.50
C ARG A 286 4.28 1.20 15.04
N LEU A 287 4.37 2.49 14.75
CA LEU A 287 4.55 3.00 13.40
C LEU A 287 5.71 3.99 13.35
N PHE A 288 6.48 3.95 12.27
CA PHE A 288 7.39 5.01 11.88
C PHE A 288 7.36 5.18 10.36
N GLU A 289 7.23 6.42 9.88
CA GLU A 289 7.19 6.74 8.45
C GLU A 289 8.06 7.96 8.16
N LEU A 290 8.75 7.91 7.03
CA LEU A 290 9.55 8.98 6.47
C LEU A 290 9.10 9.26 5.05
N ASN A 291 8.96 10.53 4.70
CA ASN A 291 8.71 10.99 3.34
C ASN A 291 9.68 12.10 2.94
N LEU A 292 10.06 12.08 1.68
CA LEU A 292 10.85 13.11 1.02
C LEU A 292 10.34 13.28 -0.41
N GLN A 293 10.17 14.53 -0.84
CA GLN A 293 9.75 14.86 -2.19
C GLN A 293 10.48 16.12 -2.65
N SER A 294 11.02 16.09 -3.87
CA SER A 294 11.57 17.27 -4.54
C SER A 294 10.45 18.21 -5.04
N PRO A 295 10.78 19.41 -5.54
CA PRO A 295 9.82 20.24 -6.27
C PRO A 295 9.23 19.47 -7.46
N VAL A 296 7.92 19.59 -7.69
CA VAL A 296 7.18 18.81 -8.70
C VAL A 296 7.51 19.21 -10.14
N ARG A 297 7.83 20.49 -10.37
CA ARG A 297 8.22 21.06 -11.68
C ARG A 297 9.73 21.07 -11.94
N SER A 298 10.51 20.31 -11.17
CA SER A 298 11.95 20.21 -11.38
C SER A 298 12.25 19.34 -12.61
N GLU A 299 13.33 19.63 -13.34
CA GLU A 299 13.84 18.78 -14.44
C GLU A 299 14.07 17.32 -13.99
N GLN A 300 14.43 17.17 -12.71
CA GLN A 300 14.50 15.89 -12.03
C GLN A 300 13.56 15.90 -10.83
N PHE A 301 12.61 14.98 -10.84
CA PHE A 301 11.70 14.74 -9.74
C PHE A 301 12.12 13.49 -8.95
N LEU A 302 12.08 13.58 -7.63
CA LEU A 302 12.34 12.48 -6.70
C LEU A 302 11.26 12.46 -5.62
N ARG A 303 10.66 11.29 -5.40
CA ARG A 303 9.83 11.02 -4.22
C ARG A 303 10.28 9.73 -3.56
N LEU A 304 10.45 9.76 -2.25
CA LEU A 304 10.88 8.63 -1.43
C LEU A 304 9.96 8.50 -0.22
N ASN A 305 9.56 7.27 0.08
CA ASN A 305 8.86 6.92 1.31
C ASN A 305 9.52 5.69 1.92
N ALA A 306 9.75 5.72 3.22
CA ALA A 306 10.21 4.57 3.98
C ALA A 306 9.33 4.41 5.21
N GLY A 307 9.07 3.17 5.60
CA GLY A 307 8.23 2.90 6.74
C GLY A 307 8.62 1.65 7.49
N TYR A 308 8.23 1.66 8.75
CA TYR A 308 8.30 0.55 9.67
C TYR A 308 6.97 0.45 10.40
N ASN A 309 6.40 -0.75 10.45
CA ASN A 309 5.23 -1.04 11.25
C ASN A 309 5.49 -2.29 12.09
N ARG A 310 5.05 -2.28 13.35
CA ARG A 310 4.91 -3.47 14.17
C ARG A 310 3.45 -3.69 14.50
N SER A 311 2.89 -4.81 14.07
CA SER A 311 1.49 -5.17 14.29
C SER A 311 1.32 -6.69 14.38
N ALA A 312 0.08 -7.16 14.35
CA ALA A 312 -0.21 -8.57 14.24
C ALA A 312 -0.05 -9.08 12.81
N SER A 313 0.21 -10.37 12.69
CA SER A 313 0.24 -11.12 11.42
C SER A 313 -0.18 -12.56 11.64
N PHE A 314 0.03 -13.37 10.60
CA PHE A 314 -0.33 -14.78 10.56
C PHE A 314 0.32 -15.58 11.70
N TYR A 315 1.60 -15.36 12.01
CA TYR A 315 2.30 -16.12 13.05
C TYR A 315 2.26 -15.51 14.45
N GLY A 316 1.55 -14.38 14.63
CA GLY A 316 1.30 -13.81 15.94
C GLY A 316 1.59 -12.31 16.04
N PRO A 317 1.85 -11.83 17.27
CA PRO A 317 1.69 -10.42 17.62
C PRO A 317 2.89 -9.52 17.30
N ASP A 318 4.00 -10.13 16.86
CA ASP A 318 5.30 -9.49 16.76
C ASP A 318 5.75 -9.32 15.30
N TYR A 319 4.80 -9.14 14.39
CA TYR A 319 5.09 -8.86 12.98
C TYR A 319 5.78 -7.50 12.86
N ASN A 320 6.93 -7.47 12.21
CA ASN A 320 7.61 -6.24 11.87
C ASN A 320 7.72 -6.17 10.36
N TYR A 321 7.21 -5.08 9.79
CA TYR A 321 7.22 -4.82 8.37
C TYR A 321 8.03 -3.58 8.08
N ARG A 322 8.94 -3.66 7.12
CA ARG A 322 9.74 -2.55 6.65
C ARG A 322 9.59 -2.41 5.16
N TYR A 323 9.58 -1.16 4.70
CA TYR A 323 9.61 -0.91 3.27
C TYR A 323 10.36 0.38 2.94
N VAL A 324 10.85 0.44 1.71
CA VAL A 324 11.30 1.66 1.04
C VAL A 324 10.71 1.65 -0.37
N ARG A 325 10.10 2.76 -0.76
CA ARG A 325 9.58 2.96 -2.10
C ARG A 325 9.94 4.34 -2.63
N GLY A 326 10.02 4.46 -3.94
CA GLY A 326 10.29 5.74 -4.55
C GLY A 326 10.03 5.78 -6.03
N GLU A 327 9.99 7.00 -6.56
CA GLU A 327 9.95 7.31 -7.97
C GLU A 327 11.00 8.39 -8.28
N TRP A 328 11.66 8.23 -9.42
CA TRP A 328 12.55 9.23 -9.99
C TRP A 328 12.14 9.46 -11.44
N ILE A 329 11.91 10.71 -11.83
CA ILE A 329 11.48 11.11 -13.17
C ILE A 329 12.44 12.17 -13.71
N LEU A 330 12.86 12.00 -14.95
CA LEU A 330 13.72 12.91 -15.70
C LEU A 330 12.98 13.39 -16.95
N ARG A 331 12.82 14.71 -17.04
CA ARG A 331 12.28 15.43 -18.20
C ARG A 331 13.34 15.56 -19.31
N PHE A 332 12.96 15.48 -20.58
CA PHE A 332 13.88 15.63 -21.72
C PHE A 332 13.24 16.12 -23.02
#